data_AF-A0A5E4I2J5-F1
#
_entry.id   AF-A0A5E4I2J5-F1
#
_cell.length_a   1.000
_cell.length_b   1.000
_cell.length_c   1.000
_cell.angle_alpha   90.00
_cell.angle_beta   90.00
_cell.angle_gamma   90.00
#
_symmetry.space_group_name_H-M   'P 1'
#
loop_
_entity.id
_entity.type
_entity.pdbx_description
1 polymer ?
#
loop_
_entity_poly.entity_id
_entity_poly.type
_entity_poly.pdbx_seq_one_letter_code
_entity_poly.pdbx_strand_id
1 'polypeptide(L)'
;MAYVETLLSSWQTILSNIAPIISVILIVLGGIVYGVAQTQPGEQRGKWQTAALAMLIGGIIVAAIAGAAVLIRDTSMKILT
;
A
#
# COMPACT_ATOMS: atom_id res chain seq x y z
N MET A 1 19.45 22.25 -7.48
CA MET A 1 18.60 21.37 -8.31
C MET A 1 19.01 19.91 -8.16
N ALA A 2 20.27 19.54 -8.40
CA ALA A 2 20.79 18.17 -8.22
C ALA A 2 20.42 17.44 -6.91
N TYR A 3 20.34 18.15 -5.77
CA TYR A 3 19.91 17.55 -4.50
C TYR A 3 18.44 17.08 -4.51
N VAL A 4 17.54 17.88 -5.08
CA VAL A 4 16.09 17.57 -5.13
C VAL A 4 15.83 16.39 -6.07
N GLU A 5 16.54 16.31 -7.19
CA GLU A 5 16.45 15.20 -8.15
C GLU A 5 16.92 13.87 -7.53
N THR A 6 18.01 13.93 -6.75
CA THR A 6 18.53 12.79 -6.00
C THR A 6 17.53 12.33 -4.94
N LEU A 7 16.90 13.29 -4.23
CA LEU A 7 15.88 13.00 -3.21
C LEU A 7 14.65 12.33 -3.83
N LEU A 8 14.12 12.87 -4.94
CA LEU A 8 12.96 12.30 -5.65
C LEU A 8 13.24 10.88 -6.16
N SER A 9 14.44 10.65 -6.71
CA SER A 9 14.85 9.31 -7.19
C SER A 9 15.03 8.32 -6.04
N SER A 10 15.50 8.78 -4.88
CA SER A 10 15.60 7.96 -3.66
C SER A 10 14.22 7.55 -3.14
N TRP A 11 13.27 8.49 -3.08
CA TRP A 11 11.89 8.20 -2.68
C TRP A 11 11.20 7.23 -3.65
N GLN A 12 11.36 7.43 -4.96
CA GLN A 12 10.82 6.51 -5.96
C GLN A 12 11.39 5.10 -5.77
N THR A 13 12.68 4.97 -5.48
CA THR A 13 13.33 3.68 -5.21
C THR A 13 12.76 3.01 -3.96
N ILE A 14 12.63 3.75 -2.86
CA ILE A 14 12.06 3.26 -1.61
C ILE A 14 10.62 2.78 -1.83
N LEU A 15 9.78 3.60 -2.45
CA LEU A 15 8.37 3.28 -2.72
C LEU A 15 8.24 2.07 -3.65
N SER A 16 9.07 1.98 -4.69
CA SER A 16 9.01 0.87 -5.64
C SER A 16 9.43 -0.46 -5.02
N ASN A 17 10.30 -0.45 -4.00
CA ASN A 17 10.76 -1.67 -3.34
C ASN A 17 9.87 -2.09 -2.17
N ILE A 18 9.45 -1.14 -1.32
CA ILE A 18 8.74 -1.45 -0.07
C ILE A 18 7.23 -1.57 -0.28
N ALA A 19 6.63 -0.72 -1.10
CA ALA A 19 5.18 -0.68 -1.24
C ALA A 19 4.58 -1.98 -1.80
N PRO A 20 5.17 -2.68 -2.80
CA PRO A 20 4.66 -3.97 -3.25
C PRO A 20 4.66 -5.02 -2.15
N ILE A 21 5.73 -5.07 -1.35
CA ILE A 21 5.86 -6.03 -0.24
C ILE A 21 4.76 -5.78 0.81
N ILE A 22 4.58 -4.53 1.23
CA ILE A 22 3.55 -4.15 2.21
C ILE A 22 2.15 -4.46 1.66
N SER A 23 1.89 -4.15 0.38
CA SER A 23 0.62 -4.42 -0.27
C SER A 23 0.27 -5.91 -0.24
N VAL A 24 1.21 -6.77 -0.65
CA VAL A 24 1.02 -8.22 -0.63
C VAL A 24 0.77 -8.72 0.79
N ILE A 25 1.53 -8.25 1.77
CA ILE A 25 1.34 -8.62 3.18
C ILE A 25 -0.07 -8.25 3.65
N LEU A 26 -0.53 -7.03 3.36
CA LEU A 26 -1.86 -6.56 3.76
C LEU A 26 -2.99 -7.35 3.10
N ILE A 27 -2.85 -7.69 1.81
CA ILE A 27 -3.86 -8.48 1.09
C ILE A 27 -3.92 -9.92 1.65
N VAL A 28 -2.76 -10.55 1.85
CA VAL A 28 -2.69 -11.92 2.39
C VAL A 28 -3.21 -11.98 3.82
N LEU A 29 -2.78 -11.06 4.68
CA LEU A 29 -3.28 -10.97 6.05
C LEU A 29 -4.78 -10.65 6.08
N GLY A 30 -5.27 -9.77 5.20
CA GLY A 30 -6.70 -9.50 5.06
C GLY A 30 -7.50 -10.78 4.73
N GLY A 31 -7.02 -11.59 3.78
CA GLY A 31 -7.62 -12.88 3.45
C GLY A 31 -7.63 -13.86 4.63
N ILE A 32 -6.51 -13.97 5.35
CA ILE A 32 -6.41 -14.83 6.55
C ILE A 32 -7.38 -14.36 7.63
N VAL A 33 -7.39 -13.06 7.94
CA VAL A 33 -8.28 -12.48 8.96
C VAL A 33 -9.74 -12.66 8.58
N TYR A 34 -10.09 -12.55 7.29
CA TYR A 34 -11.45 -12.84 6.82
C TYR A 34 -11.84 -14.31 7.05
N GLY A 35 -10.93 -15.24 6.78
CA GLY A 35 -11.12 -16.66 7.07
C GLY A 35 -11.31 -16.93 8.56
N VAL A 36 -10.46 -16.34 9.41
CA VAL A 36 -10.57 -16.44 10.88
C VAL A 36 -11.88 -15.83 11.39
N ALA A 37 -12.40 -14.77 10.75
CA ALA A 37 -13.68 -14.19 11.14
C ALA A 37 -14.83 -15.21 11.09
N GLN A 38 -14.77 -16.20 10.20
CA GLN A 38 -15.79 -17.24 10.07
C GLN A 38 -15.81 -18.20 11.26
N THR A 39 -14.70 -18.35 11.97
CA THR A 39 -14.62 -19.18 13.18
C THR A 39 -15.08 -18.45 14.44
N GLN A 40 -15.33 -17.13 14.35
CA GLN A 40 -15.77 -16.33 15.49
C GLN A 40 -17.28 -16.39 15.70
N PRO A 41 -17.76 -16.21 16.96
CA PRO A 41 -19.18 -16.03 17.26
C PRO A 41 -19.78 -14.87 16.46
N GLY A 42 -21.07 -14.96 16.13
CA GLY A 42 -21.75 -13.97 15.29
C GLY A 42 -21.64 -12.53 15.78
N GLU A 43 -21.60 -12.34 17.10
CA GLU A 43 -21.45 -11.02 17.74
C GLU A 43 -20.12 -10.32 17.40
N GLN A 44 -19.03 -11.08 17.25
CA GLN A 44 -17.71 -10.51 16.95
C GLN A 44 -17.34 -10.63 15.47
N ARG A 45 -17.96 -11.56 14.73
CA ARG A 45 -17.67 -11.84 13.32
C ARG A 45 -17.64 -10.57 12.45
N GLY A 46 -18.61 -9.67 12.63
CA GLY A 46 -18.67 -8.41 11.87
C GLY A 46 -17.43 -7.53 12.07
N LYS A 47 -16.93 -7.42 13.30
CA LYS A 47 -15.71 -6.64 13.60
C LYS A 47 -14.48 -7.21 12.88
N TRP A 48 -14.33 -8.53 12.89
CA TRP A 48 -13.21 -9.22 12.23
C TRP A 48 -13.30 -9.12 10.70
N GLN A 49 -14.50 -9.21 10.13
CA GLN A 49 -14.71 -9.00 8.70
C GLN A 49 -14.37 -7.56 8.27
N THR A 50 -14.77 -6.56 9.06
CA THR A 50 -14.42 -5.16 8.80
C THR A 50 -12.91 -4.93 8.88
N ALA A 51 -12.24 -5.52 9.86
CA ALA A 51 -10.78 -5.44 9.97
C ALA A 51 -10.08 -6.07 8.75
N ALA A 52 -10.53 -7.25 8.32
CA ALA A 52 -10.02 -7.90 7.12
C ALA A 52 -10.22 -7.04 5.86
N LEU A 53 -11.41 -6.43 5.72
CA LEU A 53 -11.71 -5.56 4.59
C LEU A 53 -10.82 -4.32 4.57
N ALA A 54 -10.59 -3.70 5.74
CA ALA A 54 -9.70 -2.56 5.88
C ALA A 54 -8.26 -2.90 5.49
N MET A 55 -7.76 -4.09 5.88
CA MET A 55 -6.45 -4.57 5.46
C MET A 55 -6.36 -4.76 3.94
N LEU A 56 -7.39 -5.38 3.34
CA LEU A 56 -7.44 -5.61 1.90
C LEU A 56 -7.46 -4.29 1.11
N ILE A 57 -8.33 -3.35 1.51
CA ILE A 57 -8.41 -2.02 0.91
C ILE A 57 -7.08 -1.26 1.10
N GLY A 58 -6.50 -1.31 2.30
CA GLY A 58 -5.20 -0.71 2.58
C GLY A 58 -4.09 -1.24 1.67
N GLY A 59 -4.07 -2.56 1.44
CA GLY A 59 -3.13 -3.19 0.52
C GLY A 59 -3.29 -2.70 -0.92
N ILE A 60 -4.53 -2.56 -1.40
CA ILE A 60 -4.82 -2.01 -2.75
C ILE A 60 -4.35 -0.57 -2.87
N ILE A 61 -4.60 0.27 -1.86
CA ILE A 61 -4.17 1.67 -1.85
C ILE A 61 -2.64 1.77 -1.92
N VAL A 62 -1.93 0.96 -1.14
CA VAL A 62 -0.46 0.93 -1.15
C VAL A 62 0.08 0.51 -2.53
N ALA A 63 -0.53 -0.48 -3.18
CA ALA A 63 -0.16 -0.87 -4.55
C ALA A 63 -0.40 0.26 -5.56
N ALA A 64 -1.51 0.98 -5.45
CA ALA A 64 -1.81 2.12 -6.31
C ALA A 64 -0.77 3.24 -6.16
N ILE A 65 -0.35 3.53 -4.92
CA ILE A 65 0.72 4.51 -4.63
C ILE A 65 2.06 4.06 -5.23
N ALA A 66 2.38 2.76 -5.15
CA ALA A 66 3.58 2.21 -5.76
C ALA A 66 3.61 2.44 -7.28
N GLY A 67 2.49 2.15 -7.96
CA GLY A 67 2.34 2.39 -9.40
C GLY A 67 2.42 3.88 -9.77
N ALA A 68 1.93 4.76 -8.90
CA ALA A 68 1.99 6.21 -9.09
C ALA A 68 3.37 6.83 -8.79
N ALA A 69 4.28 6.12 -8.11
CA ALA A 69 5.56 6.70 -7.65
C ALA A 69 6.43 7.22 -8.81
N VAL A 70 6.45 6.52 -9.95
CA VAL A 70 7.16 6.94 -11.17
C VAL A 70 6.52 8.19 -11.77
N LEU A 71 5.19 8.20 -11.89
CA LEU A 71 4.42 9.36 -12.39
C LEU A 71 4.63 10.61 -11.53
N ILE A 72 4.65 10.45 -10.21
CA ILE A 72 4.90 11.55 -9.26
C ILE A 72 6.30 12.11 -9.48
N ARG A 73 7.32 11.25 -9.52
CA ARG A 73 8.71 11.66 -9.78
C ARG A 73 8.83 12.42 -11.10
N ASP A 74 8.31 11.86 -12.19
CA ASP A 74 8.44 12.45 -13.53
C ASP A 74 7.72 13.79 -13.63
N THR A 75 6.55 13.93 -12.99
CA THR A 75 5.82 15.20 -12.92
C THR A 75 6.59 16.22 -12.09
N SER A 76 7.12 15.83 -10.93
CA SER A 76 7.92 16.73 -10.09
C SER A 76 9.21 17.19 -10.77
N MET A 77 9.88 16.31 -11.53
CA MET A 77 11.09 16.65 -12.29
C MET A 77 10.80 17.68 -13.38
N LYS A 78 9.68 17.54 -14.12
CA LYS A 78 9.26 18.50 -15.15
C LYS A 78 8.96 19.91 -14.62
N ILE A 79 8.56 20.03 -13.36
CA ILE A 79 8.29 21.34 -12.72
C ILE A 79 9.60 22.01 -12.30
N LEU A 80 10.66 21.23 -12.04
CA LEU A 80 11.95 21.73 -11.56
C LEU A 80 12.87 22.20 -12.70
N THR A 81 12.64 21.75 -13.93
CA THR A 81 13.39 22.13 -15.14
C THR A 81 12.64 23.15 -15.98
#